data_AF-A0A7V6NZV8-F1
#
_entry.id   AF-A0A7V6NZV8-F1
#
_cell.length_a   1.000
_cell.length_b   1.000
_cell.length_c   1.000
_cell.angle_alpha   90.00
_cell.angle_beta   90.00
_cell.angle_gamma   90.00
#
_symmetry.space_group_name_H-M   'P 1'
#
loop_
_entity.id
_entity.type
_entity.pdbx_description
1 polymer ?
#
loop_
_entity_poly.entity_id
_entity_poly.type
_entity_poly.pdbx_seq_one_letter_code
_entity_poly.pdbx_strand_id
1 'polypeptide(L)'
;MVQARSHKKLLLFKGKKGSVSIITCLLLSALLGFMALSVDVGMVYIEKARLYNAIDAAALAAALELPAGEAKARSVALEYLIKNNIDPDNTVIKISPDNKSIEIEGNLSVNHLFAPILGIYNSDVAAATKAVIGPIKTVNGGIRPFAVEIFDYTYGDVVILKKGAGDGYCGNYGTVALGGTGQSTYRNNALYGFSGTLSVGDYIDTETGNMSGAINAIRDYIQQENSTFNNFSRDSIRLWTLPLVDTLEVNGRGQVQVVGFAQFYVEEVRNSGGNAELVGRFVQYVTKGVIDMSLNDTGAYGVKLSR
;
A
#
# COMPACT_ATOMS: atom_id res chain seq x y z
N MET A 1 84.85 36.89 -26.67
CA MET A 1 83.41 36.64 -26.89
C MET A 1 82.84 36.08 -25.60
N VAL A 2 82.24 36.92 -24.74
CA VAL A 2 80.78 37.17 -24.67
C VAL A 2 79.98 35.89 -24.48
N GLN A 3 79.43 35.66 -23.29
CA GLN A 3 77.97 35.67 -23.11
C GLN A 3 77.55 35.71 -21.63
N ALA A 4 76.84 36.78 -21.29
CA ALA A 4 76.03 36.93 -20.09
C ALA A 4 74.65 36.30 -20.30
N ARG A 5 73.98 35.90 -19.20
CA ARG A 5 72.51 35.93 -18.98
C ARG A 5 72.20 35.13 -17.70
N SER A 6 71.26 35.45 -16.83
CA SER A 6 70.40 36.61 -16.59
C SER A 6 69.67 36.22 -15.31
N HIS A 7 69.98 36.83 -14.17
CA HIS A 7 69.21 36.64 -12.95
C HIS A 7 67.87 37.37 -13.12
N LYS A 8 66.79 36.63 -13.44
CA LYS A 8 65.43 37.14 -13.35
C LYS A 8 65.14 37.49 -11.89
N LYS A 9 65.21 38.78 -11.56
CA LYS A 9 64.67 39.34 -10.32
C LYS A 9 63.17 39.06 -10.27
N LEU A 10 62.74 38.31 -9.25
CA LEU A 10 61.35 38.17 -8.86
C LEU A 10 60.85 39.59 -8.49
N LEU A 11 60.01 40.17 -9.33
CA LEU A 11 59.37 41.46 -9.08
C LEU A 11 58.39 41.30 -7.90
N LEU A 12 58.90 41.52 -6.69
CA LEU A 12 58.11 41.76 -5.49
C LEU A 12 57.26 43.01 -5.71
N PHE A 13 55.98 42.82 -6.00
CA PHE A 13 54.98 43.87 -6.13
C PHE A 13 54.89 44.66 -4.81
N LYS A 14 55.55 45.82 -4.78
CA LYS A 14 55.49 46.78 -3.68
C LYS A 14 54.36 47.78 -3.94
N GLY A 15 53.27 47.65 -3.19
CA GLY A 15 52.18 48.64 -3.14
C GLY A 15 50.87 48.01 -2.70
N LYS A 16 50.33 48.40 -1.53
CA LYS A 16 48.98 48.13 -0.96
C LYS A 16 48.27 46.77 -1.26
N LYS A 17 48.99 45.71 -1.68
CA LYS A 17 48.45 44.40 -2.07
C LYS A 17 48.36 43.40 -0.91
N GLY A 18 49.12 43.60 0.17
CA GLY A 18 49.11 42.70 1.34
C GLY A 18 47.79 42.71 2.12
N SER A 19 47.20 43.89 2.33
CA SER A 19 45.92 44.02 3.05
C SER A 19 44.76 43.38 2.28
N VAL A 20 44.76 43.47 0.95
CA VAL A 20 43.74 42.84 0.10
C VAL A 20 43.84 41.32 0.23
N SER A 21 45.04 40.74 0.20
CA SER A 21 45.24 39.30 0.40
C SER A 21 44.69 38.80 1.74
N ILE A 22 44.91 39.55 2.84
CA ILE A 22 44.39 39.20 4.17
C ILE A 22 42.86 39.20 4.17
N ILE A 23 42.23 40.25 3.63
CA ILE A 23 40.78 40.36 3.56
C ILE A 23 40.21 39.24 2.67
N THR A 24 40.85 38.93 1.53
CA THR A 24 40.40 37.85 0.66
C THR A 24 40.50 36.48 1.33
N CYS A 25 41.58 36.22 2.08
CA CYS A 25 41.71 34.96 2.84
C CYS A 25 40.60 34.83 3.89
N LEU A 26 40.33 35.90 4.65
CA LEU A 26 39.27 35.89 5.66
C LEU A 26 37.88 35.67 5.04
N LEU A 27 37.58 36.33 3.92
CA LEU A 27 36.32 36.14 3.21
C LEU A 27 36.19 34.73 2.63
N LEU A 28 37.25 34.17 2.04
CA LEU A 28 37.24 32.79 1.53
C LEU A 28 37.05 31.78 2.66
N SER A 29 37.72 31.97 3.80
CA SER A 29 37.52 31.14 4.99
C SER A 29 36.08 31.23 5.51
N ALA A 30 35.50 32.43 5.54
CA ALA A 30 34.10 32.61 5.93
C ALA A 30 33.14 31.91 4.95
N LEU A 31 33.36 32.04 3.63
CA LEU A 31 32.57 31.36 2.61
C LEU A 31 32.66 29.83 2.72
N LEU A 32 33.87 29.30 2.96
CA LEU A 32 34.08 27.86 3.21
C LEU A 32 33.34 27.40 4.46
N GLY A 33 33.36 28.21 5.54
CA GLY A 33 32.60 27.94 6.75
C GLY A 33 31.09 27.86 6.52
N PHE A 34 30.53 28.77 5.73
CA PHE A 34 29.10 28.74 5.37
C PHE A 34 28.75 27.54 4.48
N MET A 35 29.60 27.18 3.51
CA MET A 35 29.40 25.99 2.68
C MET A 35 29.42 24.71 3.54
N ALA A 36 30.38 24.61 4.45
CA ALA A 36 30.52 23.49 5.37
C ALA A 36 29.26 23.31 6.24
N LEU A 37 28.77 24.37 6.86
CA LEU A 37 27.53 24.36 7.64
C LEU A 37 26.31 24.00 6.77
N SER A 38 26.25 24.52 5.54
CA SER A 38 25.17 24.20 4.60
C SER A 38 25.15 22.70 4.25
N VAL A 39 26.32 22.06 4.13
CA VAL A 39 26.42 20.60 3.90
C VAL A 39 25.87 19.84 5.10
N ASP A 40 26.25 20.20 6.32
CA ASP A 40 25.77 19.54 7.54
C ASP A 40 24.24 19.63 7.69
N VAL A 41 23.66 20.82 7.48
CA VAL A 41 22.19 20.99 7.48
C VAL A 41 21.53 20.15 6.38
N GLY A 42 22.14 20.12 5.20
CA GLY A 42 21.69 19.29 4.08
C GLY A 42 21.66 17.80 4.44
N MET A 43 22.70 17.30 5.10
CA MET A 43 22.75 15.90 5.55
C MET A 43 21.65 15.58 6.56
N VAL A 44 21.46 16.42 7.59
CA VAL A 44 20.38 16.22 8.59
C VAL A 44 19.01 16.17 7.92
N TYR A 45 18.77 17.05 6.94
CA TYR A 45 17.50 17.06 6.20
C TYR A 45 17.31 15.78 5.37
N ILE A 46 18.36 15.30 4.70
CA ILE A 46 18.32 14.05 3.92
C ILE A 46 18.05 12.86 4.85
N GLU A 47 18.74 12.77 5.98
CA GLU A 47 18.54 11.69 6.95
C GLU A 47 17.14 11.72 7.56
N LYS A 48 16.60 12.92 7.83
CA LYS A 48 15.19 13.07 8.23
C LYS A 48 14.22 12.54 7.19
N ALA A 49 14.45 12.85 5.92
CA ALA A 49 13.60 12.35 4.83
C ALA A 49 13.72 10.83 4.67
N ARG A 50 14.92 10.26 4.83
CA ARG A 50 15.15 8.81 4.82
C ARG A 50 14.41 8.12 5.96
N LEU A 51 14.49 8.68 7.17
CA LEU A 51 13.77 8.17 8.34
C LEU A 51 12.25 8.16 8.10
N TYR A 52 11.67 9.26 7.57
CA TYR A 52 10.24 9.30 7.21
C TYR A 52 9.86 8.21 6.21
N ASN A 53 10.63 8.06 5.13
CA ASN A 53 10.35 7.05 4.11
C ASN A 53 10.44 5.63 4.67
N ALA A 54 11.39 5.37 5.57
CA ALA A 54 11.57 4.07 6.22
C ALA A 54 10.40 3.72 7.14
N ILE A 55 10.00 4.65 8.02
CA ILE A 55 8.87 4.42 8.93
C ILE A 55 7.53 4.38 8.18
N ASP A 56 7.34 5.19 7.13
CA ASP A 56 6.12 5.17 6.29
C ASP A 56 5.98 3.81 5.60
N ALA A 57 7.07 3.28 5.04
CA ALA A 57 7.08 1.96 4.42
C ALA A 57 6.80 0.84 5.44
N ALA A 58 7.41 0.91 6.63
CA ALA A 58 7.17 -0.05 7.71
C ALA A 58 5.73 0.00 8.23
N ALA A 59 5.18 1.20 8.45
CA ALA A 59 3.82 1.39 8.94
C ALA A 59 2.79 0.91 7.91
N LEU A 60 2.98 1.23 6.63
CA LEU A 60 2.12 0.73 5.55
C LEU A 60 2.16 -0.79 5.45
N ALA A 61 3.35 -1.39 5.43
CA ALA A 61 3.48 -2.84 5.33
C ALA A 61 2.87 -3.57 6.52
N ALA A 62 3.12 -3.08 7.73
CA ALA A 62 2.53 -3.62 8.95
C ALA A 62 1.02 -3.46 9.01
N ALA A 63 0.49 -2.32 8.52
CA ALA A 63 -0.94 -2.07 8.45
C ALA A 63 -1.67 -3.11 7.57
N LEU A 64 -1.00 -3.68 6.56
CA LEU A 64 -1.58 -4.74 5.74
C LEU A 64 -1.84 -6.05 6.49
N GLU A 65 -1.12 -6.28 7.60
CA GLU A 65 -1.19 -7.50 8.41
C GLU A 65 -1.96 -7.31 9.72
N LEU A 66 -2.45 -6.09 9.99
CA LEU A 66 -3.27 -5.79 11.17
C LEU A 66 -4.48 -6.72 11.36
N PRO A 67 -5.24 -7.11 10.31
CA PRO A 67 -6.35 -8.06 10.48
C PRO A 67 -5.91 -9.47 10.91
N ALA A 68 -4.66 -9.85 10.67
CA ALA A 68 -4.11 -11.13 11.12
C ALA A 68 -3.60 -11.08 12.58
N GLY A 69 -3.60 -9.90 13.20
CA GLY A 69 -3.28 -9.69 14.61
C GLY A 69 -1.97 -8.91 14.85
N GLU A 70 -1.85 -8.40 16.08
CA GLU A 70 -0.76 -7.52 16.52
C GLU A 70 0.63 -8.13 16.30
N ALA A 71 0.82 -9.41 16.65
CA ALA A 71 2.12 -10.07 16.58
C ALA A 71 2.68 -10.08 15.14
N LYS A 72 1.83 -10.37 14.14
CA LYS A 72 2.22 -10.42 12.73
C LYS A 72 2.47 -9.01 12.17
N ALA A 73 1.62 -8.05 12.50
CA ALA A 73 1.82 -6.66 12.13
C ALA A 73 3.15 -6.12 12.68
N ARG A 74 3.46 -6.40 13.95
CA ARG A 74 4.71 -5.99 14.60
C ARG A 74 5.93 -6.64 13.96
N SER A 75 5.86 -7.94 13.65
CA SER A 75 6.99 -8.62 12.99
C SER A 75 7.29 -8.02 11.61
N VAL A 76 6.25 -7.69 10.83
CA VAL A 76 6.42 -7.08 9.50
C VAL A 76 6.93 -5.63 9.61
N ALA A 77 6.47 -4.86 10.59
CA ALA A 77 7.02 -3.53 10.86
C ALA A 77 8.53 -3.58 11.10
N LEU A 78 8.98 -4.49 11.98
CA LEU A 78 10.40 -4.69 12.29
C LEU A 78 11.21 -5.11 11.07
N GLU A 79 10.69 -6.05 10.27
CA GLU A 79 11.34 -6.49 9.02
C GLU A 79 11.58 -5.31 8.07
N TYR A 80 10.58 -4.44 7.89
CA TYR A 80 10.69 -3.28 7.01
C TYR A 80 11.62 -2.20 7.57
N LEU A 81 11.67 -2.01 8.89
CA LEU A 81 12.65 -1.09 9.51
C LEU A 81 14.09 -1.56 9.26
N ILE A 82 14.36 -2.85 9.49
CA ILE A 82 15.67 -3.46 9.24
C ILE A 82 16.05 -3.36 7.75
N LYS A 83 15.12 -3.64 6.84
CA LYS A 83 15.35 -3.48 5.38
C LYS A 83 15.72 -2.04 4.98
N ASN A 84 15.28 -1.05 5.75
CA ASN A 84 15.59 0.36 5.52
C ASN A 84 16.76 0.87 6.38
N ASN A 85 17.54 -0.04 7.01
CA ASN A 85 18.67 0.28 7.88
C ASN A 85 18.31 1.15 9.10
N ILE A 86 17.08 1.01 9.61
CA ILE A 86 16.66 1.61 10.86
C ILE A 86 16.80 0.56 11.96
N ASP A 87 17.54 0.90 13.00
CA ASP A 87 17.69 0.07 14.18
C ASP A 87 16.36 0.03 14.97
N PRO A 88 15.74 -1.16 15.13
CA PRO A 88 14.51 -1.30 15.89
C PRO A 88 14.57 -0.76 17.33
N ASP A 89 15.74 -0.80 17.97
CA ASP A 89 15.90 -0.33 19.36
C ASP A 89 15.72 1.19 19.48
N ASN A 90 15.89 1.92 18.37
CA ASN A 90 15.65 3.35 18.29
C ASN A 90 14.22 3.68 17.80
N THR A 91 13.32 2.70 17.81
CA THR A 91 11.94 2.86 17.36
C THR A 91 10.92 2.42 18.39
N VAL A 92 9.77 3.09 18.38
CA VAL A 92 8.62 2.74 19.20
C VAL A 92 7.46 2.41 18.28
N ILE A 93 6.94 1.18 18.39
CA ILE A 93 5.79 0.70 17.62
C ILE A 93 4.59 0.59 18.55
N LYS A 94 3.52 1.33 18.25
CA LYS A 94 2.25 1.31 18.99
C LYS A 94 1.15 0.82 18.06
N ILE A 95 0.52 -0.29 18.40
CA ILE A 95 -0.64 -0.81 17.67
C ILE A 95 -1.88 -0.51 18.52
N SER A 96 -2.95 -0.04 17.88
CA SER A 96 -4.19 0.25 18.60
C SER A 96 -4.89 -1.04 19.06
N PRO A 97 -5.60 -1.03 20.20
CA PRO A 97 -6.26 -2.23 20.74
C PRO A 97 -7.30 -2.87 19.81
N ASP A 98 -7.86 -2.08 18.89
CA ASP A 98 -8.81 -2.53 17.86
C ASP A 98 -8.13 -3.16 16.63
N ASN A 99 -6.79 -3.22 16.61
CA ASN A 99 -5.99 -3.63 15.46
C ASN A 99 -6.34 -2.89 14.17
N LYS A 100 -6.75 -1.61 14.24
CA LYS A 100 -7.04 -0.80 13.03
C LYS A 100 -6.03 0.29 12.73
N SER A 101 -5.05 0.51 13.60
CA SER A 101 -3.97 1.45 13.35
C SER A 101 -2.64 1.02 13.95
N ILE A 102 -1.57 1.47 13.32
CA ILE A 102 -0.20 1.32 13.81
C ILE A 102 0.52 2.66 13.71
N GLU A 103 1.21 3.04 14.77
CA GLU A 103 2.03 4.23 14.86
C GLU A 103 3.48 3.81 15.10
N ILE A 104 4.39 4.36 14.31
CA ILE A 104 5.83 4.10 14.40
C ILE A 104 6.53 5.44 14.61
N GLU A 105 7.24 5.54 15.72
CA GLU A 105 8.13 6.65 16.05
C GLU A 105 9.58 6.15 15.91
N GLY A 106 10.43 6.93 15.27
CA GLY A 106 11.85 6.61 15.11
C GLY A 106 12.72 7.80 15.46
N ASN A 107 13.85 7.53 16.10
CA ASN A 107 14.87 8.52 16.44
C ASN A 107 16.20 8.13 15.77
N LEU A 108 16.91 9.11 15.22
CA LEU A 108 18.20 8.93 14.56
C LEU A 108 19.15 10.05 14.94
N SER A 109 20.35 9.70 15.42
CA SER A 109 21.42 10.69 15.66
C SER A 109 22.30 10.80 14.42
N VAL A 110 22.32 11.99 13.82
CA VAL A 110 23.09 12.29 12.61
C VAL A 110 24.39 12.97 12.99
N ASN A 111 25.52 12.36 12.66
CA ASN A 111 26.83 12.95 12.89
C ASN A 111 27.12 14.04 11.87
N HIS A 112 27.62 15.18 12.35
CA HIS A 112 28.05 16.28 11.50
C HIS A 112 29.48 16.08 11.00
N LEU A 113 29.76 16.54 9.77
CA LEU A 113 31.09 16.47 9.17
C LEU A 113 31.92 17.70 9.50
N PHE A 114 31.33 18.90 9.48
CA PHE A 114 32.09 20.15 9.64
C PHE A 114 31.76 20.93 10.91
N ALA A 115 30.51 20.89 11.37
CA ALA A 115 30.05 21.49 12.62
C ALA A 115 30.83 21.05 13.88
N PRO A 116 31.56 19.90 13.92
CA PRO A 116 32.43 19.59 15.05
C PRO A 116 33.50 20.66 15.33
N ILE A 117 33.90 21.47 14.33
CA ILE A 117 34.83 22.60 14.55
C ILE A 117 34.23 23.68 15.46
N LEU A 118 32.90 23.74 15.54
CA LEU A 118 32.14 24.64 16.40
C LEU A 118 31.67 23.94 17.70
N GLY A 119 32.11 22.70 17.95
CA GLY A 119 31.69 21.90 19.10
C GLY A 119 30.33 21.20 18.94
N ILE A 120 29.77 21.15 17.74
CA ILE A 120 28.49 20.47 17.44
C ILE A 120 28.79 19.16 16.72
N TYR A 121 28.73 18.04 17.43
CA TYR A 121 29.15 16.75 16.90
C TYR A 121 28.03 15.98 16.18
N ASN A 122 26.80 16.11 16.66
CA ASN A 122 25.64 15.41 16.10
C ASN A 122 24.35 16.23 16.27
N SER A 123 23.28 15.75 15.64
CA SER A 123 21.93 16.25 15.86
C SER A 123 20.92 15.10 15.78
N ASP A 124 20.01 15.09 16.75
CA ASP A 124 18.97 14.08 16.81
C ASP A 124 17.78 14.47 15.94
N VAL A 125 17.29 13.50 15.18
CA VAL A 125 16.16 13.63 14.28
C VAL A 125 15.10 12.64 14.72
N ALA A 126 13.90 13.14 14.98
CA ALA A 126 12.73 12.33 15.27
C ALA A 126 11.74 12.39 14.09
N ALA A 127 11.06 11.27 13.84
CA ALA A 127 9.94 11.18 12.92
C ALA A 127 8.89 10.22 13.48
N ALA A 128 7.63 10.51 13.20
CA ALA A 128 6.50 9.69 13.59
C ALA A 128 5.54 9.55 12.41
N THR A 129 4.94 8.38 12.27
CA THR A 129 3.92 8.13 11.25
C THR A 129 2.86 7.19 11.79
N LYS A 130 1.61 7.38 11.36
CA LYS A 130 0.51 6.50 11.71
C LYS A 130 -0.15 5.97 10.44
N ALA A 131 -0.25 4.66 10.32
CA ALA A 131 -1.04 4.00 9.29
C ALA A 131 -2.36 3.52 9.90
N VAL A 132 -3.44 3.68 9.14
CA VAL A 132 -4.79 3.30 9.56
C VAL A 132 -5.43 2.46 8.47
N ILE A 133 -6.12 1.40 8.87
CA ILE A 133 -7.00 0.61 8.01
C ILE A 133 -8.46 0.98 8.27
N GLY A 134 -9.26 0.96 7.21
CA GLY A 134 -10.67 1.28 7.28
C GLY A 134 -11.45 0.67 6.13
N PRO A 135 -12.79 0.67 6.20
CA PRO A 135 -13.64 0.13 5.14
C PRO A 135 -13.30 0.75 3.80
N ILE A 136 -13.22 -0.09 2.76
CA ILE A 136 -12.87 0.36 1.42
C ILE A 136 -14.09 0.99 0.73
N LYS A 137 -13.91 2.24 0.26
CA LYS A 137 -14.89 2.96 -0.56
C LYS A 137 -14.69 2.72 -2.04
N THR A 138 -13.45 2.72 -2.49
CA THR A 138 -13.11 2.65 -3.92
C THR A 138 -12.03 1.63 -4.15
N VAL A 139 -12.30 0.66 -5.01
CA VAL A 139 -11.36 -0.37 -5.46
C VAL A 139 -10.86 -0.03 -6.86
N ASN A 140 -9.55 -0.11 -7.08
CA ASN A 140 -8.93 0.10 -8.38
C ASN A 140 -8.39 -1.23 -8.91
N GLY A 141 -9.13 -1.84 -9.83
CA GLY A 141 -8.72 -3.09 -10.47
C GLY A 141 -8.95 -4.35 -9.63
N GLY A 142 -8.86 -5.52 -10.27
CA GLY A 142 -8.93 -6.83 -9.60
C GLY A 142 -10.33 -7.25 -9.13
N ILE A 143 -11.38 -6.51 -9.51
CA ILE A 143 -12.76 -6.78 -9.06
C ILE A 143 -13.33 -7.93 -9.88
N ARG A 144 -13.89 -8.94 -9.23
CA ARG A 144 -14.57 -10.04 -9.93
C ARG A 144 -16.02 -9.67 -10.25
N PRO A 145 -16.57 -10.13 -11.39
CA PRO A 145 -17.93 -9.81 -11.82
C PRO A 145 -19.01 -10.65 -11.09
N PHE A 146 -18.82 -10.90 -9.79
CA PHE A 146 -19.76 -11.60 -8.92
C PHE A 146 -20.22 -10.63 -7.83
N ALA A 147 -21.36 -9.98 -8.04
CA ALA A 147 -21.98 -9.15 -7.02
C ALA A 147 -22.68 -10.02 -6.01
N VAL A 148 -22.39 -9.83 -4.73
CA VAL A 148 -23.02 -10.59 -3.64
C VAL A 148 -24.02 -9.69 -2.95
N GLU A 149 -25.26 -10.12 -2.85
CA GLU A 149 -26.28 -9.42 -2.05
C GLU A 149 -25.84 -9.43 -0.60
N ILE A 150 -25.89 -8.28 0.07
CA ILE A 150 -25.40 -8.17 1.44
C ILE A 150 -26.18 -9.08 2.39
N PHE A 151 -25.45 -9.84 3.21
CA PHE A 151 -26.02 -10.73 4.23
C PHE A 151 -25.01 -10.87 5.38
N ASP A 152 -25.49 -11.34 6.52
CA ASP A 152 -24.62 -11.57 7.68
C ASP A 152 -23.77 -12.83 7.48
N TYR A 153 -22.45 -12.71 7.60
CA TYR A 153 -21.50 -13.82 7.54
C TYR A 153 -20.40 -13.69 8.58
N THR A 154 -19.85 -14.83 8.98
CA THR A 154 -18.67 -14.90 9.87
C THR A 154 -17.41 -15.06 9.02
N TYR A 155 -16.37 -14.28 9.30
CA TYR A 155 -15.09 -14.43 8.61
C TYR A 155 -14.47 -15.79 8.90
N GLY A 156 -13.97 -16.43 7.85
CA GLY A 156 -13.38 -17.75 7.94
C GLY A 156 -14.38 -18.90 7.97
N ASP A 157 -15.70 -18.68 7.99
CA ASP A 157 -16.67 -19.77 7.80
C ASP A 157 -16.83 -20.09 6.31
N VAL A 158 -17.04 -21.38 5.99
CA VAL A 158 -17.27 -21.82 4.62
C VAL A 158 -18.66 -21.39 4.18
N VAL A 159 -18.73 -20.67 3.06
CA VAL A 159 -19.95 -20.23 2.40
C VAL A 159 -19.98 -20.76 0.97
N ILE A 160 -21.18 -21.09 0.49
CA ILE A 160 -21.42 -21.52 -0.89
C ILE A 160 -22.27 -20.46 -1.59
N LEU A 161 -21.64 -19.51 -2.28
CA LEU A 161 -22.36 -18.48 -3.02
C LEU A 161 -23.06 -19.10 -4.22
N LYS A 162 -24.38 -18.84 -4.33
CA LYS A 162 -25.23 -19.36 -5.41
C LYS A 162 -25.97 -18.25 -6.13
N LYS A 163 -26.24 -18.47 -7.43
CA LYS A 163 -27.04 -17.53 -8.23
C LYS A 163 -28.53 -17.71 -7.96
N GLY A 164 -29.20 -16.69 -7.43
CA GLY A 164 -30.66 -16.64 -7.28
C GLY A 164 -31.25 -17.63 -6.26
N ALA A 165 -30.50 -18.05 -5.24
CA ALA A 165 -30.96 -19.03 -4.27
C ALA A 165 -31.69 -18.36 -3.08
N GLY A 166 -32.99 -18.65 -2.93
CA GLY A 166 -33.86 -18.21 -1.83
C GLY A 166 -33.92 -19.16 -0.63
N ASP A 167 -33.12 -20.23 -0.60
CA ASP A 167 -33.20 -21.26 0.44
C ASP A 167 -31.95 -21.24 1.32
N GLY A 168 -32.00 -20.39 2.37
CA GLY A 168 -31.29 -20.57 3.64
C GLY A 168 -29.76 -20.75 3.62
N TYR A 169 -29.06 -19.82 4.25
CA TYR A 169 -27.66 -19.93 4.74
C TYR A 169 -26.51 -19.86 3.72
N CYS A 170 -26.75 -19.56 2.44
CA CYS A 170 -25.71 -19.72 1.40
C CYS A 170 -25.17 -18.42 0.74
N GLY A 171 -25.79 -17.25 0.94
CA GLY A 171 -25.36 -16.00 0.28
C GLY A 171 -25.70 -15.98 -1.23
N ASN A 172 -26.52 -15.02 -1.63
CA ASN A 172 -26.97 -14.86 -3.01
C ASN A 172 -25.95 -14.04 -3.81
N TYR A 173 -25.62 -14.46 -5.03
CA TYR A 173 -24.80 -13.66 -5.94
C TYR A 173 -25.43 -13.50 -7.32
N GLY A 174 -25.11 -12.38 -7.97
CA GLY A 174 -25.47 -12.05 -9.34
C GLY A 174 -24.23 -11.83 -10.20
N THR A 175 -24.30 -12.22 -11.45
CA THR A 175 -23.29 -11.85 -12.44
C THR A 175 -23.50 -10.39 -12.85
N VAL A 176 -22.45 -9.58 -12.86
CA VAL A 176 -22.52 -8.14 -13.20
C VAL A 176 -21.61 -7.76 -14.36
N ALA A 177 -22.05 -6.76 -15.12
CA ALA A 177 -21.33 -6.24 -16.26
C ALA A 177 -20.34 -5.16 -15.79
N LEU A 178 -19.05 -5.47 -15.87
CA LEU A 178 -17.98 -4.55 -15.49
C LEU A 178 -17.16 -4.18 -16.74
N GLY A 179 -17.18 -2.90 -17.13
CA GLY A 179 -16.45 -2.41 -18.31
C GLY A 179 -17.07 -2.81 -19.65
N GLY A 180 -18.28 -3.37 -19.66
CA GLY A 180 -18.99 -3.80 -20.86
C GLY A 180 -19.73 -5.11 -20.61
N THR A 181 -20.54 -5.52 -21.59
CA THR A 181 -21.39 -6.71 -21.46
C THR A 181 -20.92 -7.88 -22.30
N GLY A 182 -21.37 -9.07 -21.92
CA GLY A 182 -21.29 -10.28 -22.74
C GLY A 182 -20.24 -11.27 -22.26
N GLN A 183 -20.35 -12.50 -22.76
CA GLN A 183 -19.66 -13.67 -22.22
C GLN A 183 -18.12 -13.55 -22.26
N SER A 184 -17.55 -12.92 -23.29
CA SER A 184 -16.10 -12.75 -23.40
C SER A 184 -15.57 -11.80 -22.33
N THR A 185 -16.20 -10.63 -22.17
CA THR A 185 -15.86 -9.63 -21.16
C THR A 185 -16.02 -10.20 -19.75
N TYR A 186 -17.15 -10.87 -19.49
CA TYR A 186 -17.41 -11.55 -18.23
C TYR A 186 -16.33 -12.60 -17.93
N ARG A 187 -16.00 -13.49 -18.89
CA ARG A 187 -14.97 -14.51 -18.71
C ARG A 187 -13.60 -13.88 -18.41
N ASN A 188 -13.24 -12.82 -19.12
CA ASN A 188 -11.98 -12.10 -18.89
C ASN A 188 -11.92 -11.53 -17.46
N ASN A 189 -12.95 -10.80 -17.04
CA ASN A 189 -13.04 -10.23 -15.70
C ASN A 189 -13.09 -11.31 -14.60
N ALA A 190 -13.77 -12.43 -14.84
CA ALA A 190 -13.82 -13.54 -13.89
C ALA A 190 -12.46 -14.23 -13.70
N LEU A 191 -11.59 -14.23 -14.73
CA LEU A 191 -10.25 -14.83 -14.67
C LEU A 191 -9.18 -13.85 -14.17
N TYR A 192 -9.18 -12.60 -14.63
CA TYR A 192 -8.10 -11.64 -14.36
C TYR A 192 -8.51 -10.39 -13.58
N GLY A 193 -9.82 -10.22 -13.35
CA GLY A 193 -10.37 -9.09 -12.63
C GLY A 193 -10.65 -7.92 -13.57
N PHE A 194 -11.72 -7.19 -13.31
CA PHE A 194 -11.99 -5.94 -13.98
C PHE A 194 -10.92 -4.91 -13.57
N SER A 195 -10.30 -4.25 -14.55
CA SER A 195 -9.19 -3.31 -14.33
C SER A 195 -9.63 -1.87 -14.03
N GLY A 196 -10.91 -1.56 -14.18
CA GLY A 196 -11.43 -0.23 -13.89
C GLY A 196 -11.62 0.03 -12.40
N THR A 197 -12.20 1.18 -12.12
CA THR A 197 -12.53 1.63 -10.76
C THR A 197 -14.00 1.35 -10.47
N LEU A 198 -14.28 0.92 -9.25
CA LEU A 198 -15.64 0.80 -8.73
C LEU A 198 -15.67 1.38 -7.31
N SER A 199 -16.70 2.17 -7.01
CA SER A 199 -16.89 2.80 -5.70
C SER A 199 -18.23 2.41 -5.08
N VAL A 200 -18.28 2.45 -3.76
CA VAL A 200 -19.53 2.40 -3.00
C VAL A 200 -20.41 3.58 -3.41
N GLY A 201 -21.66 3.29 -3.74
CA GLY A 201 -22.63 4.22 -4.30
C GLY A 201 -22.82 4.10 -5.81
N ASP A 202 -21.90 3.45 -6.53
CA ASP A 202 -22.02 3.24 -7.97
C ASP A 202 -23.14 2.25 -8.29
N TYR A 203 -23.82 2.46 -9.43
CA TYR A 203 -24.78 1.52 -9.98
C TYR A 203 -24.11 0.69 -11.08
N ILE A 204 -24.24 -0.63 -10.99
CA ILE A 204 -23.70 -1.57 -11.97
C ILE A 204 -24.82 -2.40 -12.58
N ASP A 205 -24.70 -2.67 -13.88
CA ASP A 205 -25.69 -3.48 -14.60
C ASP A 205 -25.50 -4.96 -14.28
N THR A 206 -26.59 -5.69 -14.11
CA THR A 206 -26.56 -7.16 -14.02
C THR A 206 -26.40 -7.79 -15.41
N GLU A 207 -25.79 -8.97 -15.44
CA GLU A 207 -25.65 -9.79 -16.64
C GLU A 207 -26.76 -10.84 -16.71
N THR A 208 -27.38 -10.92 -17.88
CA THR A 208 -28.43 -11.91 -18.16
C THR A 208 -27.84 -13.21 -18.72
N GLY A 209 -28.41 -14.35 -18.32
CA GLY A 209 -28.01 -15.67 -18.83
C GLY A 209 -27.18 -16.50 -17.84
N ASN A 210 -26.94 -17.76 -18.19
CA ASN A 210 -26.31 -18.76 -17.31
C ASN A 210 -24.78 -18.58 -17.21
N MET A 211 -24.15 -17.80 -18.10
CA MET A 211 -22.69 -17.55 -18.19
C MET A 211 -21.82 -18.82 -18.06
N SER A 212 -22.39 -19.97 -18.40
CA SER A 212 -21.88 -21.31 -18.07
C SER A 212 -20.52 -21.61 -18.71
N GLY A 213 -20.24 -21.01 -19.87
CA GLY A 213 -18.98 -21.21 -20.60
C GLY A 213 -17.74 -20.60 -19.93
N ALA A 214 -17.89 -19.81 -18.86
CA ALA A 214 -16.75 -19.32 -18.08
C ALA A 214 -16.38 -20.24 -16.90
N ILE A 215 -17.32 -21.08 -16.43
CA ILE A 215 -17.17 -21.84 -15.17
C ILE A 215 -15.95 -22.76 -15.21
N ASN A 216 -15.80 -23.55 -16.27
CA ASN A 216 -14.66 -24.46 -16.40
C ASN A 216 -13.35 -23.68 -16.47
N ALA A 217 -13.31 -22.57 -17.21
CA ALA A 217 -12.09 -21.75 -17.28
C ALA A 217 -11.71 -21.17 -15.91
N ILE A 218 -12.69 -20.72 -15.12
CA ILE A 218 -12.45 -20.21 -13.77
C ILE A 218 -11.93 -21.33 -12.86
N ARG A 219 -12.56 -22.51 -12.92
CA ARG A 219 -12.11 -23.69 -12.17
C ARG A 219 -10.67 -24.05 -12.52
N ASP A 220 -10.37 -24.19 -13.80
CA ASP A 220 -9.04 -24.54 -14.30
C ASP A 220 -8.01 -23.48 -13.91
N TYR A 221 -8.41 -22.19 -13.88
CA TYR A 221 -7.57 -21.10 -13.46
C TYR A 221 -7.20 -21.18 -11.97
N ILE A 222 -8.19 -21.29 -11.07
CA ILE A 222 -7.89 -21.36 -9.62
C ILE A 222 -7.09 -22.63 -9.24
N GLN A 223 -7.20 -23.70 -10.03
CA GLN A 223 -6.45 -24.93 -9.84
C GLN A 223 -4.95 -24.81 -10.20
N GLN A 224 -4.54 -23.72 -10.88
CA GLN A 224 -3.12 -23.45 -11.16
C GLN A 224 -2.34 -23.10 -9.90
N GLU A 225 -3.02 -22.64 -8.84
CA GLU A 225 -2.41 -22.34 -7.55
C GLU A 225 -2.80 -23.39 -6.50
N ASN A 226 -1.78 -23.97 -5.86
CA ASN A 226 -1.92 -24.91 -4.75
C ASN A 226 -1.73 -24.19 -3.41
N SER A 227 -2.72 -23.36 -3.04
CA SER A 227 -2.78 -22.68 -1.74
C SER A 227 -4.02 -23.10 -0.97
N THR A 228 -4.00 -22.87 0.35
CA THR A 228 -5.13 -23.16 1.24
C THR A 228 -5.55 -21.89 1.95
N PHE A 229 -6.77 -21.87 2.49
CA PHE A 229 -7.25 -20.72 3.25
C PHE A 229 -6.31 -20.32 4.41
N ASN A 230 -5.62 -21.28 5.03
CA ASN A 230 -4.68 -21.00 6.11
C ASN A 230 -3.28 -20.60 5.61
N ASN A 231 -3.01 -20.75 4.32
CA ASN A 231 -1.70 -20.50 3.73
C ASN A 231 -1.85 -20.12 2.25
N PHE A 232 -2.05 -18.82 2.00
CA PHE A 232 -2.09 -18.21 0.69
C PHE A 232 -1.26 -16.92 0.70
N SER A 233 -0.69 -16.57 -0.45
CA SER A 233 0.07 -15.33 -0.62
C SER A 233 -0.86 -14.14 -0.86
N ARG A 234 -0.36 -12.91 -0.71
CA ARG A 234 -1.20 -11.71 -0.88
C ARG A 234 -1.69 -11.49 -2.31
N ASP A 235 -0.99 -12.06 -3.27
CA ASP A 235 -1.26 -12.05 -4.70
C ASP A 235 -1.94 -13.33 -5.19
N SER A 236 -2.47 -14.14 -4.26
CA SER A 236 -3.17 -15.38 -4.58
C SER A 236 -4.30 -15.15 -5.59
N ILE A 237 -4.31 -15.96 -6.65
CA ILE A 237 -5.36 -15.94 -7.67
C ILE A 237 -6.72 -16.39 -7.11
N ARG A 238 -6.72 -17.00 -5.92
CA ARG A 238 -7.91 -17.45 -5.18
C ARG A 238 -8.49 -16.36 -4.29
N LEU A 239 -7.77 -15.26 -4.02
CA LEU A 239 -8.28 -14.14 -3.24
C LEU A 239 -8.99 -13.13 -4.15
N TRP A 240 -10.31 -13.05 -4.04
CA TRP A 240 -11.14 -12.24 -4.94
C TRP A 240 -11.76 -11.05 -4.20
N THR A 241 -11.72 -9.89 -4.85
CA THR A 241 -12.52 -8.74 -4.42
C THR A 241 -13.89 -8.80 -5.09
N LEU A 242 -14.95 -8.92 -4.29
CA LEU A 242 -16.34 -9.01 -4.75
C LEU A 242 -17.08 -7.72 -4.37
N PRO A 243 -17.85 -7.10 -5.28
CA PRO A 243 -18.77 -6.03 -4.90
C PRO A 243 -19.93 -6.59 -4.08
N LEU A 244 -20.27 -5.92 -2.99
CA LEU A 244 -21.50 -6.17 -2.23
C LEU A 244 -22.58 -5.22 -2.71
N VAL A 245 -23.79 -5.73 -2.91
CA VAL A 245 -24.94 -4.96 -3.39
C VAL A 245 -26.10 -5.01 -2.42
N ASP A 246 -26.96 -3.99 -2.46
CA ASP A 246 -28.15 -3.86 -1.62
C ASP A 246 -29.18 -4.96 -1.91
N THR A 247 -29.44 -5.23 -3.18
CA THR A 247 -30.35 -6.28 -3.61
C THR A 247 -29.95 -6.86 -4.96
N LEU A 248 -30.31 -8.13 -5.18
CA LEU A 248 -30.20 -8.79 -6.48
C LEU A 248 -31.57 -9.09 -7.12
N GLU A 249 -32.67 -8.63 -6.52
CA GLU A 249 -34.03 -8.81 -7.02
C GLU A 249 -34.33 -7.88 -8.20
N VAL A 250 -33.69 -8.14 -9.34
CA VAL A 250 -33.88 -7.36 -10.57
C VAL A 250 -34.57 -8.17 -11.66
N ASN A 251 -35.53 -7.55 -12.35
CA ASN A 251 -36.24 -8.17 -13.47
C ASN A 251 -35.40 -8.11 -14.75
N GLY A 252 -34.82 -9.25 -15.14
CA GLY A 252 -33.99 -9.33 -16.35
C GLY A 252 -32.65 -8.62 -16.15
N ARG A 253 -32.32 -7.69 -17.04
CA ARG A 253 -31.15 -6.81 -16.88
C ARG A 253 -31.57 -5.58 -16.08
N GLY A 254 -30.99 -5.40 -14.90
CA GLY A 254 -31.26 -4.27 -14.02
C GLY A 254 -29.99 -3.64 -13.48
N GLN A 255 -30.15 -2.56 -12.74
CA GLN A 255 -29.06 -1.89 -12.04
C GLN A 255 -29.14 -2.24 -10.56
N VAL A 256 -27.98 -2.57 -9.99
CA VAL A 256 -27.82 -2.83 -8.56
C VAL A 256 -26.80 -1.85 -7.99
N GLN A 257 -27.03 -1.38 -6.76
CA GLN A 257 -26.15 -0.39 -6.15
C GLN A 257 -25.05 -1.10 -5.36
N VAL A 258 -23.81 -0.69 -5.56
CA VAL A 258 -22.68 -1.16 -4.75
C VAL A 258 -22.75 -0.51 -3.38
N VAL A 259 -22.92 -1.32 -2.33
CA VAL A 259 -22.97 -0.86 -0.93
C VAL A 259 -21.69 -1.13 -0.16
N GLY A 260 -20.81 -1.97 -0.71
CA GLY A 260 -19.54 -2.33 -0.07
C GLY A 260 -18.71 -3.25 -0.95
N PHE A 261 -17.61 -3.74 -0.38
CA PHE A 261 -16.77 -4.75 -1.01
C PHE A 261 -16.44 -5.83 0.01
N ALA A 262 -16.23 -7.05 -0.46
CA ALA A 262 -15.77 -8.15 0.37
C ALA A 262 -14.56 -8.81 -0.26
N GLN A 263 -13.71 -9.41 0.58
CA GLN A 263 -12.61 -10.25 0.16
C GLN A 263 -13.01 -11.70 0.39
N PHE A 264 -12.93 -12.51 -0.67
CA PHE A 264 -13.42 -13.89 -0.67
C PHE A 264 -12.32 -14.81 -1.17
N TYR A 265 -11.91 -15.75 -0.31
CA TYR A 265 -10.96 -16.78 -0.68
C TYR A 265 -11.72 -17.96 -1.29
N VAL A 266 -11.50 -18.22 -2.58
CA VAL A 266 -12.17 -19.28 -3.33
C VAL A 266 -11.42 -20.61 -3.17
N GLU A 267 -12.09 -21.56 -2.52
CA GLU A 267 -11.60 -22.93 -2.37
C GLU A 267 -11.97 -23.79 -3.58
N GLU A 268 -13.21 -23.65 -4.07
CA GLU A 268 -13.74 -24.49 -5.14
C GLU A 268 -14.76 -23.74 -6.00
N VAL A 269 -14.84 -24.10 -7.29
CA VAL A 269 -15.88 -23.63 -8.21
C VAL A 269 -16.60 -24.83 -8.82
N ARG A 270 -17.87 -24.98 -8.46
CA ARG A 270 -18.74 -26.07 -8.91
C ARG A 270 -19.64 -25.61 -10.04
N ASN A 271 -20.08 -26.56 -10.86
CA ASN A 271 -21.13 -26.34 -11.85
C ASN A 271 -22.40 -27.01 -11.35
N SER A 272 -23.44 -26.22 -11.08
CA SER A 272 -24.72 -26.68 -10.56
C SER A 272 -25.83 -26.14 -11.45
N GLY A 273 -26.48 -27.00 -12.23
CA GLY A 273 -27.53 -26.59 -13.17
C GLY A 273 -27.06 -25.60 -14.26
N GLY A 274 -25.75 -25.59 -14.57
CA GLY A 274 -25.14 -24.65 -15.51
C GLY A 274 -24.71 -23.32 -14.89
N ASN A 275 -25.03 -23.06 -13.61
CA ASN A 275 -24.56 -21.91 -12.85
C ASN A 275 -23.25 -22.24 -12.13
N ALA A 276 -22.44 -21.22 -11.84
CA ALA A 276 -21.31 -21.37 -10.94
C ALA A 276 -21.82 -21.43 -9.50
N GLU A 277 -21.25 -22.31 -8.68
CA GLU A 277 -21.32 -22.17 -7.22
C GLU A 277 -19.90 -21.93 -6.73
N LEU A 278 -19.71 -20.84 -6.00
CA LEU A 278 -18.41 -20.47 -5.45
C LEU A 278 -18.36 -20.94 -4.00
N VAL A 279 -17.48 -21.89 -3.70
CA VAL A 279 -17.25 -22.37 -2.34
C VAL A 279 -15.99 -21.70 -1.83
N GLY A 280 -16.09 -21.05 -0.68
CA GLY A 280 -14.97 -20.29 -0.15
C GLY A 280 -15.30 -19.65 1.18
N ARG A 281 -14.48 -18.69 1.60
CA ARG A 281 -14.61 -18.03 2.90
C ARG A 281 -14.44 -16.53 2.71
N PHE A 282 -15.27 -15.75 3.40
CA PHE A 282 -15.02 -14.32 3.53
C PHE A 282 -13.85 -14.08 4.48
N VAL A 283 -13.00 -13.13 4.15
CA VAL A 283 -11.76 -12.89 4.86
C VAL A 283 -11.59 -11.41 5.19
N GLN A 284 -11.07 -11.12 6.37
CA GLN A 284 -10.64 -9.76 6.70
C GLN A 284 -9.31 -9.50 6.02
N TYR A 285 -9.28 -8.51 5.12
CA TYR A 285 -8.11 -8.34 4.28
C TYR A 285 -7.96 -6.91 3.75
N VAL A 286 -6.70 -6.45 3.75
CA VAL A 286 -6.34 -5.10 3.29
C VAL A 286 -5.96 -5.15 1.81
N THR A 287 -6.73 -4.48 0.96
CA THR A 287 -6.46 -4.35 -0.46
C THR A 287 -6.10 -2.91 -0.82
N LYS A 288 -5.74 -2.69 -2.08
CA LYS A 288 -5.47 -1.35 -2.62
C LYS A 288 -6.80 -0.64 -2.87
N GLY A 289 -7.00 0.47 -2.17
CA GLY A 289 -8.16 1.32 -2.40
C GLY A 289 -8.24 2.51 -1.47
N VAL A 290 -9.23 3.34 -1.72
CA VAL A 290 -9.53 4.52 -0.89
C VAL A 290 -10.45 4.09 0.24
N ILE A 291 -10.13 4.51 1.47
CA ILE A 291 -10.94 4.22 2.66
C ILE A 291 -11.96 5.32 2.94
N ASP A 292 -13.07 4.95 3.57
CA ASP A 292 -14.05 5.87 4.13
C ASP A 292 -14.57 5.32 5.46
N MET A 293 -14.27 6.02 6.55
CA MET A 293 -14.59 5.59 7.91
C MET A 293 -16.09 5.69 8.25
N SER A 294 -16.90 6.29 7.38
CA SER A 294 -18.35 6.35 7.55
C SER A 294 -19.08 5.11 7.02
N LEU A 295 -18.39 4.26 6.25
CA LEU A 295 -18.97 3.04 5.69
C LEU A 295 -19.02 1.90 6.70
N ASN A 296 -19.90 0.93 6.45
CA ASN A 296 -20.00 -0.29 7.24
C ASN A 296 -18.76 -1.17 7.04
N ASP A 297 -18.36 -1.86 8.11
CA ASP A 297 -17.25 -2.79 8.08
C ASP A 297 -17.66 -4.14 7.46
N THR A 298 -17.20 -4.38 6.24
CA THR A 298 -17.47 -5.60 5.45
C THR A 298 -16.24 -6.53 5.38
N GLY A 299 -15.17 -6.19 6.12
CA GLY A 299 -13.93 -6.96 6.16
C GLY A 299 -12.97 -6.71 4.98
N ALA A 300 -13.41 -5.99 3.95
CA ALA A 300 -12.50 -5.45 2.95
C ALA A 300 -12.00 -4.08 3.40
N TYR A 301 -10.70 -4.01 3.68
CA TYR A 301 -10.06 -2.79 4.15
C TYR A 301 -9.18 -2.16 3.08
N GLY A 302 -9.04 -0.84 3.12
CA GLY A 302 -7.90 -0.13 2.52
C GLY A 302 -6.94 0.34 3.60
N VAL A 303 -5.80 0.88 3.19
CA VAL A 303 -4.80 1.48 4.09
C VAL A 303 -4.49 2.91 3.68
N LYS A 304 -4.31 3.79 4.66
CA LYS A 304 -3.88 5.17 4.45
C LYS A 304 -2.90 5.59 5.54
N LEU A 305 -1.89 6.38 5.17
CA LEU A 305 -1.08 7.12 6.13
C LEU A 305 -1.86 8.34 6.65
N SER A 306 -1.98 8.42 7.97
CA SER A 306 -2.43 9.58 8.72
C SER A 306 -1.20 10.25 9.31
N ARG A 307 -0.83 11.40 8.76
CA ARG A 307 0.17 12.28 9.35
C ARG A 307 -0.49 13.26 10.31
#